data_AF-A0A961BP28-F1
#
_entry.id   AF-A0A961BP28-F1
#
_cell.length_a   1.000
_cell.length_b   1.000
_cell.length_c   1.000
_cell.angle_alpha   90.00
_cell.angle_beta   90.00
_cell.angle_gamma   90.00
#
_symmetry.space_group_name_H-M   'P 1'
#
loop_
_entity.id
_entity.type
_entity.pdbx_description
1 polymer ?
#
loop_
_entity_poly.entity_id
_entity_poly.type
_entity_poly.pdbx_seq_one_letter_code
_entity_poly.pdbx_strand_id
1 'polypeptide(L)'
;SITNPGPFGSFMSAPIINVPNSAILSTETITKRPVVVEMADGSDAIAIHHIGYLGLSWDHRVFDGSTAVMFLNRIRENLETWDWEQELS
;
A
#
# COMPACT_ATOMS: atom_id res chain seq x y z
N SER A 1 -6.60 12.94 -1.29
CA SER A 1 -6.39 12.73 -2.74
C SER A 1 -5.48 11.53 -2.97
N ILE A 2 -5.24 11.13 -4.23
CA ILE A 2 -4.38 9.99 -4.61
C ILE A 2 -3.43 10.45 -5.72
N THR A 3 -2.21 9.92 -5.75
CA THR A 3 -1.24 10.06 -6.85
C THR A 3 -0.57 8.72 -7.16
N ASN A 4 -0.16 8.51 -8.42
CA ASN A 4 0.45 7.26 -8.87
C ASN A 4 1.73 7.52 -9.69
N PRO A 5 2.90 7.63 -9.02
CA PRO A 5 4.19 7.67 -9.71
C PRO A 5 4.70 6.27 -10.12
N GLY A 6 3.98 5.20 -9.79
CA GLY A 6 4.36 3.81 -10.07
C GLY A 6 4.72 3.49 -11.54
N PRO A 7 4.01 4.01 -12.54
CA PRO A 7 4.39 3.84 -13.95
C PRO A 7 5.77 4.39 -14.32
N PHE A 8 6.34 5.29 -13.51
CA PHE A 8 7.65 5.91 -13.73
C PHE A 8 8.78 5.26 -12.94
N GLY A 9 8.55 4.10 -12.31
CA GLY A 9 9.59 3.37 -11.58
C GLY A 9 9.85 3.90 -10.16
N SER A 10 8.91 4.66 -9.59
CA SER A 10 9.04 5.20 -8.23
C SER A 10 9.07 4.11 -7.17
N PHE A 11 10.05 4.17 -6.28
CA PHE A 11 10.15 3.28 -5.12
C PHE A 11 9.45 3.85 -3.88
N MET A 12 9.61 5.15 -3.64
CA MET A 12 9.06 5.86 -2.49
C MET A 12 8.94 7.35 -2.82
N SER A 13 7.76 7.92 -2.60
CA SER A 13 7.51 9.34 -2.79
C SER A 13 6.86 9.95 -1.55
N ALA A 14 7.07 11.25 -1.34
CA ALA A 14 6.44 12.05 -0.30
C ALA A 14 5.60 13.16 -0.95
N PRO A 15 4.40 12.83 -1.45
CA PRO A 15 3.57 13.80 -2.17
C PRO A 15 3.10 14.94 -1.26
N ILE A 16 3.05 16.15 -1.81
CA ILE A 16 2.52 17.32 -1.11
C ILE A 16 0.99 17.28 -1.15
N ILE A 17 0.36 17.53 -0.01
CA ILE A 17 -1.10 17.56 0.12
C ILE A 17 -1.67 18.69 -0.75
N ASN A 18 -2.57 18.35 -1.68
CA ASN A 18 -3.30 19.34 -2.46
C ASN A 18 -4.45 19.93 -1.63
N VAL A 19 -4.29 21.16 -1.15
CA VAL A 19 -5.30 21.89 -0.36
C VAL A 19 -6.59 22.04 -1.19
N PRO A 20 -7.79 21.78 -0.61
CA PRO A 20 -8.12 21.69 0.82
C PRO A 20 -8.10 20.28 1.43
N ASN A 21 -7.50 19.28 0.79
CA ASN A 21 -7.43 17.93 1.36
C ASN A 21 -6.58 17.90 2.65
N SER A 22 -6.82 16.91 3.51
CA SER A 22 -6.01 16.66 4.73
C SER A 22 -4.99 15.54 4.58
N ALA A 23 -5.03 14.80 3.47
CA ALA A 23 -4.09 13.72 3.17
C ALA A 23 -4.01 13.41 1.67
N ILE A 24 -2.88 12.83 1.26
CA ILE A 24 -2.64 12.31 -0.09
C ILE A 24 -1.96 10.94 -0.01
N LEU A 25 -2.57 9.95 -0.68
CA LEU A 25 -2.05 8.58 -0.81
C LEU A 25 -1.18 8.50 -2.08
N SER A 26 -0.01 7.88 -1.99
CA SER A 26 0.82 7.50 -3.14
C SER A 26 0.80 5.98 -3.35
N THR A 27 0.71 5.58 -4.61
CA THR A 27 0.91 4.19 -5.05
C THR A 27 2.21 4.09 -5.83
N GLU A 28 3.18 3.38 -5.27
CA GLU A 28 4.51 3.23 -5.87
C GLU A 28 4.55 2.05 -6.86
N THR A 29 5.69 1.84 -7.52
CA THR A 29 5.83 0.76 -8.52
C THR A 29 5.60 -0.61 -7.91
N ILE A 30 4.78 -1.41 -8.58
CA ILE A 30 4.60 -2.84 -8.28
C ILE A 30 5.67 -3.62 -9.05
N THR A 31 6.48 -4.40 -8.33
CA THR A 31 7.51 -5.25 -8.94
C THR A 31 7.61 -6.60 -8.25
N LYS A 32 8.18 -7.60 -8.94
CA LYS A 32 8.42 -8.93 -8.37
C LYS A 32 9.54 -8.85 -7.32
N ARG A 33 9.29 -9.39 -6.13
CA ARG A 33 10.27 -9.45 -5.03
C ARG A 33 10.27 -10.83 -4.37
N PRO A 34 11.42 -11.32 -3.89
CA PRO A 34 11.45 -12.49 -3.02
C PRO A 34 10.83 -12.12 -1.66
N VAL A 35 9.89 -12.94 -1.19
CA VAL A 35 9.24 -12.80 0.11
C VAL A 35 9.24 -14.15 0.83
N VAL A 36 9.26 -14.11 2.16
CA VAL A 36 9.08 -15.31 2.98
C VAL A 36 7.59 -15.60 3.10
N VAL A 37 7.20 -16.86 2.91
CA VAL A 37 5.85 -17.36 3.08
C VAL A 37 5.85 -18.58 3.99
N GLU A 38 4.81 -18.69 4.82
CA GLU A 38 4.59 -19.83 5.70
C GLU A 38 3.90 -20.96 4.92
N MET A 39 4.44 -22.18 5.02
CA MET A 39 3.91 -23.39 4.41
C MET A 39 2.89 -24.08 5.32
N ALA A 40 2.09 -24.98 4.75
CA ALA A 40 1.06 -25.71 5.51
C ALA A 40 1.62 -26.57 6.66
N ASP A 41 2.90 -26.93 6.61
CA ASP A 41 3.60 -27.67 7.65
C ASP A 41 4.28 -26.78 8.71
N GLY A 42 4.09 -25.45 8.62
CA GLY A 42 4.68 -24.45 9.51
C GLY A 42 6.13 -24.09 9.19
N SER A 43 6.69 -24.56 8.07
CA SER A 43 8.02 -24.16 7.61
C SER A 43 8.00 -22.88 6.77
N ASP A 44 9.11 -22.16 6.73
CA ASP A 44 9.29 -20.97 5.88
C ASP A 44 9.85 -21.35 4.51
N ALA A 45 9.35 -20.71 3.44
CA ALA A 45 9.95 -20.75 2.11
C ALA A 45 10.05 -19.37 1.47
N ILE A 46 10.89 -19.25 0.44
CA ILE A 46 10.99 -18.03 -0.37
C ILE A 46 10.13 -18.18 -1.63
N ALA A 47 9.18 -17.27 -1.83
CA ALA A 47 8.36 -17.17 -3.02
C ALA A 47 8.55 -15.81 -3.72
N ILE A 48 8.14 -15.72 -5.00
CA ILE A 48 8.19 -14.46 -5.76
C ILE A 48 6.79 -13.86 -5.82
N HIS A 49 6.58 -12.73 -5.16
CA HIS A 49 5.30 -12.00 -5.17
C HIS A 49 5.44 -10.65 -5.90
N HIS A 50 4.33 -10.18 -6.49
CA HIS A 50 4.21 -8.79 -6.90
C HIS A 50 3.98 -7.93 -5.65
N ILE A 51 4.91 -7.01 -5.39
CA ILE A 51 4.88 -6.14 -4.20
C ILE A 51 4.87 -4.69 -4.66
N GLY A 52 3.93 -3.90 -4.12
CA GLY A 52 3.90 -2.44 -4.20
C GLY A 52 4.00 -1.80 -2.82
N TYR A 53 4.31 -0.51 -2.79
CA TYR A 53 4.31 0.29 -1.57
C TYR A 53 3.20 1.34 -1.62
N LEU A 54 2.56 1.55 -0.47
CA LEU A 54 1.64 2.66 -0.24
C LEU A 54 2.31 3.68 0.67
N GLY A 55 2.31 4.93 0.25
CA GLY A 55 2.73 6.07 1.07
C GLY A 55 1.53 6.93 1.43
N LEU A 56 1.50 7.49 2.63
CA LEU A 56 0.49 8.48 3.03
C LEU A 56 1.20 9.71 3.57
N SER A 57 0.96 10.86 2.96
CA SER A 57 1.27 12.15 3.58
C SER A 57 -0.01 12.76 4.13
N TRP A 58 0.00 13.18 5.39
CA TRP A 58 -1.17 13.72 6.07
C TRP A 58 -0.83 14.94 6.92
N ASP A 59 -1.85 15.74 7.19
CA ASP A 59 -1.74 16.87 8.10
C ASP A 59 -1.88 16.38 9.56
N HIS A 60 -0.78 16.40 10.30
CA HIS A 60 -0.74 16.01 11.72
C HIS A 60 -1.65 16.84 12.64
N ARG A 61 -2.11 18.01 12.18
CA ARG A 61 -3.07 18.84 12.92
C ARG A 61 -4.49 18.26 12.87
N VAL A 62 -4.78 17.43 11.86
CA VAL A 62 -6.11 16.83 11.64
C VAL A 62 -6.18 15.45 12.29
N PHE A 63 -5.15 14.62 12.13
CA PHE A 63 -5.06 13.31 12.78
C PHE A 63 -3.61 12.84 12.96
N ASP A 64 -3.42 11.85 13.82
CA ASP A 64 -2.11 11.34 14.23
C ASP A 64 -1.60 10.15 13.39
N GLY A 65 -0.38 9.71 13.72
CA GLY A 65 0.26 8.59 13.03
C GLY A 65 -0.44 7.25 13.23
N SER A 66 -1.08 7.00 14.39
CA SER A 66 -1.85 5.77 14.59
C SER A 66 -3.03 5.69 13.62
N THR A 67 -3.75 6.79 13.44
CA THR A 67 -4.87 6.85 12.49
C THR A 67 -4.39 6.63 11.06
N ALA A 68 -3.28 7.26 10.67
CA ALA A 68 -2.65 7.09 9.37
C ALA A 68 -2.24 5.63 9.09
N VAL A 69 -1.60 4.97 10.06
CA VAL A 69 -1.15 3.58 9.95
C VAL A 69 -2.33 2.60 9.93
N MET A 70 -3.35 2.81 10.77
CA MET A 70 -4.55 1.98 10.75
C MET A 70 -5.28 2.08 9.41
N PHE A 71 -5.36 3.27 8.81
CA PHE A 71 -5.93 3.47 7.49
C PHE A 71 -5.16 2.69 6.41
N LEU A 72 -3.82 2.80 6.40
CA LEU A 72 -2.97 2.05 5.46
C LEU A 72 -3.07 0.54 5.67
N ASN A 73 -3.11 0.06 6.92
CA ASN A 73 -3.30 -1.36 7.22
C ASN A 73 -4.63 -1.87 6.72
N ARG A 74 -5.71 -1.06 6.85
CA ARG A 74 -7.01 -1.45 6.33
C ARG A 74 -7.04 -1.55 4.81
N ILE A 75 -6.38 -0.60 4.11
CA ILE A 75 -6.23 -0.70 2.65
C ILE A 75 -5.44 -1.95 2.29
N ARG A 76 -4.31 -2.20 2.97
CA ARG A 76 -3.48 -3.39 2.72
C ARG A 76 -4.28 -4.67 2.89
N GLU A 77 -4.99 -4.82 4.01
CA GLU A 77 -5.86 -5.98 4.29
C GLU A 77 -6.88 -6.17 3.17
N ASN A 78 -7.62 -5.12 2.80
CA ASN A 78 -8.56 -5.20 1.69
C ASN A 78 -7.86 -5.64 0.39
N LEU A 79 -6.72 -5.04 0.02
CA LEU A 79 -6.00 -5.41 -1.20
C LEU A 79 -5.53 -6.87 -1.21
N GLU A 80 -5.09 -7.38 -0.06
CA GLU A 80 -4.54 -8.73 0.08
C GLU A 80 -5.61 -9.82 0.23
N THR A 81 -6.82 -9.49 0.69
CA THR A 81 -7.85 -10.50 1.02
C THR A 81 -9.16 -10.36 0.27
N TRP A 82 -9.38 -9.30 -0.52
CA TRP A 82 -10.64 -9.16 -1.27
C TRP A 82 -10.77 -10.24 -2.35
N ASP A 83 -11.99 -10.72 -2.57
CA ASP A 83 -12.32 -11.54 -3.73
C ASP A 83 -12.46 -10.64 -4.97
N TRP A 84 -11.33 -10.37 -5.61
CA TRP A 84 -11.27 -9.52 -6.81
C TRP A 84 -11.90 -10.18 -8.04
N GLU A 85 -11.99 -11.52 -8.07
CA GLU A 85 -12.62 -12.22 -9.19
C GLU A 85 -14.13 -11.96 -9.21
N GLN A 86 -14.76 -11.96 -8.05
CA GLN A 86 -16.18 -11.65 -7.92
C GLN A 86 -16.51 -10.19 -8.27
N GLU A 87 -15.64 -9.23 -7.95
CA GLU A 87 -15.90 -7.80 -8.15
C GLU A 87 -15.69 -7.36 -9.61
N LEU A 88 -14.79 -8.04 -10.34
CA LEU A 88 -14.39 -7.66 -11.70
C LEU A 88 -15.12 -8.42 -12.81
N SER A 89 -15.99 -9.37 -12.46
CA SER A 89 -16.85 -10.14 -13.37
C SER A 89 -18.15 -9.43 -13.70
#